data_AF-A0A3Q2U6U5-F1
#
_entry.id   AF-A0A3Q2U6U5-F1
#
_cell.length_a   1.000
_cell.length_b   1.000
_cell.length_c   1.000
_cell.angle_alpha   90.00
_cell.angle_beta   90.00
_cell.angle_gamma   90.00
#
_symmetry.space_group_name_H-M   'P 1'
#
loop_
_entity.id
_entity.type
_entity.pdbx_description
1 polymer ?
#
loop_
_entity_poly.entity_id
_entity_poly.type
_entity_poly.pdbx_seq_one_letter_code
_entity_poly.pdbx_strand_id
1 'polypeptide(L)'
;MKKDEPPFTFPKTLEEFEYAFNEHGQLRHIKTGEPFVFNAREDLHRWNQKRYEALGEIITQYVYELLEKKCSLTKAFLPVDAVDDEPRSFIYLSPDALTNPNKLLVLIQGSGVVRAGQWARRLIINQDLDSGTQIPFITRAMEGSQGKLRQEEDLTFLLPDATPPRLLLHSAATSPPAPARHPKHF
;
A
#
# COMPACT_ATOMS: atom_id res chain seq x y z
N MET A 1 -30.54 26.94 -0.69
CA MET A 1 -29.78 26.02 0.18
C MET A 1 -30.56 24.72 0.26
N LYS A 2 -30.03 23.60 -0.25
CA LYS A 2 -30.74 22.30 -0.17
C LYS A 2 -30.64 21.78 1.26
N LYS A 3 -31.79 21.53 1.90
CA LYS A 3 -31.93 21.39 3.36
C LYS A 3 -31.92 19.95 3.87
N ASP A 4 -31.65 18.94 3.03
CA ASP A 4 -31.83 17.51 3.39
C ASP A 4 -30.61 16.61 3.10
N GLU A 5 -29.40 17.16 2.89
CA GLU A 5 -28.21 16.29 2.74
C GLU A 5 -27.73 15.81 4.13
N PRO A 6 -27.63 14.49 4.37
CA PRO A 6 -27.12 13.94 5.64
C PRO A 6 -25.67 14.40 5.92
N PRO A 7 -25.28 14.47 7.20
CA PRO A 7 -23.92 14.85 7.57
C PRO A 7 -22.89 13.87 6.98
N PHE A 8 -21.73 14.37 6.59
CA PHE A 8 -20.57 13.56 6.18
C PHE A 8 -19.76 13.06 7.38
N THR A 9 -20.46 12.65 8.43
CA THR A 9 -19.86 12.03 9.60
C THR A 9 -20.08 10.54 9.47
N PHE A 10 -18.99 9.81 9.29
CA PHE A 10 -19.01 8.36 9.15
C PHE A 10 -18.32 7.71 10.35
N PRO A 11 -18.69 6.46 10.68
CA PRO A 11 -18.01 5.71 11.73
C PRO A 11 -16.52 5.52 11.48
N LYS A 12 -15.75 5.19 12.52
CA LYS A 12 -14.28 5.10 12.47
C LYS A 12 -13.74 3.68 12.56
N THR A 13 -14.58 2.70 12.92
CA THR A 13 -14.19 1.29 12.95
C THR A 13 -15.14 0.45 12.10
N LEU A 14 -14.73 -0.78 11.76
CA LEU A 14 -15.55 -1.70 10.98
C LEU A 14 -16.83 -2.06 11.74
N GLU A 15 -16.71 -2.27 13.06
CA GLU A 15 -17.81 -2.65 13.94
C GLU A 15 -18.87 -1.54 14.02
N GLU A 16 -18.45 -0.27 14.15
CA GLU A 16 -19.37 0.86 14.13
C GLU A 16 -19.99 1.07 12.74
N PHE A 17 -19.31 0.64 11.67
CA PHE A 17 -19.87 0.58 10.32
C PHE A 17 -20.86 -0.58 10.14
N GLU A 18 -20.99 -1.46 11.14
CA GLU A 18 -21.74 -2.71 11.14
C GLU A 18 -21.21 -3.76 10.16
N TYR A 19 -19.91 -3.75 9.85
CA TYR A 19 -19.24 -4.75 9.01
C TYR A 19 -18.10 -5.45 9.75
N ALA A 20 -17.79 -6.67 9.32
CA ALA A 20 -16.59 -7.39 9.70
C ALA A 20 -16.12 -8.27 8.54
N PHE A 21 -14.83 -8.64 8.55
CA PHE A 21 -14.35 -9.70 7.67
C PHE A 21 -14.69 -11.06 8.27
N ASN A 22 -15.33 -11.92 7.47
CA ASN A 22 -15.63 -13.29 7.89
C ASN A 22 -14.41 -14.22 7.78
N GLU A 23 -14.59 -15.50 8.10
CA GLU A 23 -13.52 -16.52 8.04
C GLU A 23 -12.93 -16.72 6.63
N HIS A 24 -13.68 -16.36 5.59
CA HIS A 24 -13.24 -16.38 4.19
C HIS A 24 -12.59 -15.06 3.75
N GLY A 25 -12.34 -14.12 4.67
CA GLY A 25 -11.75 -12.82 4.37
C GLY A 25 -12.68 -11.87 3.61
N GLN A 26 -13.99 -12.11 3.62
CA GLN A 26 -14.96 -11.30 2.89
C GLN A 26 -15.64 -10.27 3.81
N LEU A 27 -15.76 -9.03 3.37
CA LEU A 27 -16.45 -7.98 4.13
C LEU A 27 -17.96 -8.21 4.12
N ARG A 28 -18.56 -8.41 5.30
CA ARG A 28 -19.99 -8.71 5.46
C ARG A 28 -20.60 -7.91 6.60
N HIS A 29 -21.88 -7.56 6.45
CA HIS A 29 -22.64 -6.91 7.50
C HIS A 29 -22.76 -7.87 8.70
N ILE A 30 -22.48 -7.39 9.91
CA ILE A 30 -22.36 -8.23 11.12
C ILE A 30 -23.67 -8.96 11.44
N LYS A 31 -24.82 -8.28 11.28
CA LYS A 31 -26.14 -8.85 11.60
C LYS A 31 -26.75 -9.68 10.47
N THR A 32 -26.75 -9.18 9.23
CA THR A 32 -27.44 -9.81 8.09
C THR A 32 -26.56 -10.73 7.26
N GLY A 33 -25.23 -10.60 7.36
CA GLY A 33 -24.29 -11.32 6.49
C GLY A 33 -24.26 -10.80 5.06
N GLU A 34 -24.91 -9.68 4.75
CA GLU A 34 -24.98 -9.13 3.38
C GLU A 34 -23.68 -8.42 2.96
N PRO A 35 -23.37 -8.38 1.65
CA PRO A 35 -22.22 -7.64 1.13
C PRO A 35 -22.43 -6.12 1.22
N PHE A 36 -21.34 -5.37 1.11
CA PHE A 36 -21.40 -3.91 1.10
C PHE A 36 -22.12 -3.37 -0.16
N VAL A 37 -23.12 -2.52 0.05
CA VAL A 37 -23.84 -1.82 -1.03
C VAL A 37 -23.37 -0.37 -1.13
N PHE A 38 -22.80 -0.01 -2.29
CA PHE A 38 -22.31 1.36 -2.56
C PHE A 38 -23.45 2.37 -2.63
N ASN A 39 -24.48 2.10 -3.43
CA ASN A 39 -25.66 2.97 -3.58
C ASN A 39 -26.67 2.75 -2.44
N ALA A 40 -26.24 2.97 -1.20
CA ALA A 40 -27.13 2.84 -0.04
C ALA A 40 -28.25 3.89 -0.02
N ARG A 41 -28.04 5.03 -0.69
CA ARG A 41 -29.05 6.07 -0.89
C ARG A 41 -29.06 6.48 -2.37
N GLU A 42 -30.13 6.15 -3.09
CA GLU A 42 -30.20 6.26 -4.56
C GLU A 42 -29.83 7.66 -5.08
N ASP A 43 -30.37 8.72 -4.47
CA ASP A 43 -30.20 10.10 -4.95
C ASP A 43 -28.99 10.85 -4.34
N LEU A 44 -28.21 10.20 -3.48
CA LEU A 44 -27.13 10.86 -2.72
C LEU A 44 -25.75 10.33 -3.11
N HIS A 45 -25.41 10.47 -4.40
CA HIS A 45 -24.12 10.03 -4.96
C HIS A 45 -22.91 10.57 -4.18
N ARG A 46 -22.91 11.86 -3.83
CA ARG A 46 -21.81 12.49 -3.08
C ARG A 46 -21.65 11.87 -1.69
N TRP A 47 -22.76 11.59 -1.02
CA TRP A 47 -22.73 10.94 0.29
C TRP A 47 -22.28 9.48 0.19
N ASN A 48 -22.78 8.71 -0.78
CA ASN A 48 -22.35 7.32 -1.02
C ASN A 48 -20.85 7.24 -1.29
N GLN A 49 -20.33 8.17 -2.10
CA GLN A 49 -18.90 8.28 -2.37
C GLN A 49 -18.11 8.54 -1.09
N LYS A 50 -18.56 9.48 -0.25
CA LYS A 50 -17.90 9.78 1.03
C LYS A 50 -17.98 8.62 2.03
N ARG A 51 -19.08 7.87 2.06
CA ARG A 51 -19.23 6.64 2.85
C ARG A 51 -18.23 5.58 2.42
N TYR A 52 -18.09 5.38 1.11
CA TYR A 52 -17.14 4.44 0.53
C TYR A 52 -15.69 4.84 0.81
N GLU A 53 -15.38 6.13 0.73
CA GLU A 53 -14.06 6.66 1.11
C GLU A 53 -13.77 6.39 2.58
N ALA A 54 -14.71 6.71 3.49
CA ALA A 54 -14.56 6.46 4.92
C ALA A 54 -14.31 4.98 5.23
N LEU A 55 -15.12 4.08 4.68
CA LEU A 55 -14.92 2.64 4.83
C LEU A 55 -13.54 2.20 4.31
N GLY A 56 -13.08 2.78 3.20
CA GLY A 56 -11.77 2.48 2.63
C GLY A 56 -10.59 2.87 3.50
N GLU A 57 -10.70 3.96 4.27
CA GLU A 57 -9.66 4.35 5.24
C GLU A 57 -9.65 3.40 6.44
N ILE A 58 -10.82 2.95 6.90
CA ILE A 58 -10.94 1.94 7.97
C ILE A 58 -10.28 0.62 7.52
N ILE A 59 -10.60 0.16 6.32
CA ILE A 59 -9.99 -1.04 5.73
C ILE A 59 -8.48 -0.90 5.61
N THR A 60 -7.98 0.30 5.29
CA THR A 60 -6.53 0.53 5.23
C THR A 60 -5.87 0.28 6.58
N GLN A 61 -6.44 0.78 7.66
CA GLN A 61 -5.90 0.52 9.01
C GLN A 61 -6.00 -0.95 9.37
N TYR A 62 -7.12 -1.61 9.04
CA TYR A 62 -7.29 -3.04 9.25
C TYR A 62 -6.22 -3.87 8.52
N VAL A 63 -5.91 -3.55 7.26
CA VAL A 63 -4.84 -4.22 6.49
C VAL A 63 -3.47 -3.98 7.14
N TYR A 64 -3.18 -2.78 7.64
CA TYR A 64 -1.94 -2.52 8.38
C TYR A 64 -1.82 -3.38 9.63
N GLU A 65 -2.90 -3.54 10.38
CA GLU A 65 -2.91 -4.45 11.53
C GLU A 65 -2.65 -5.90 11.14
N LEU A 66 -3.18 -6.36 10.00
CA LEU A 66 -2.89 -7.70 9.49
C LEU A 66 -1.43 -7.86 9.07
N LEU A 67 -0.83 -6.87 8.39
CA LEU A 67 0.59 -6.92 8.04
C LEU A 67 1.48 -7.01 9.29
N GLU A 68 1.12 -6.30 10.35
CA GLU A 68 1.87 -6.29 11.60
C GLU A 68 1.65 -7.57 12.41
N LYS A 69 0.40 -8.01 12.58
CA LYS A 69 0.03 -9.13 13.46
C LYS A 69 0.13 -10.50 12.78
N LYS A 70 -0.33 -10.62 11.53
CA LYS A 70 -0.37 -11.90 10.78
C LYS A 70 0.92 -12.15 10.00
N CYS A 71 1.52 -11.11 9.44
CA CYS A 71 2.73 -11.23 8.64
C CYS A 71 4.02 -10.85 9.40
N SER A 72 3.91 -10.40 10.66
CA SER A 72 5.04 -9.98 11.50
C SER A 72 5.93 -8.91 10.85
N LEU A 73 5.34 -8.04 10.04
CA LEU A 73 6.06 -6.95 9.38
C LEU A 73 6.12 -5.73 10.29
N THR A 74 7.21 -4.96 10.20
CA THR A 74 7.37 -3.70 10.94
C THR A 74 7.46 -2.52 9.99
N LYS A 75 6.95 -1.36 10.42
CA LYS A 75 7.06 -0.10 9.68
C LYS A 75 8.47 0.47 9.82
N ALA A 76 9.10 0.79 8.70
CA ALA A 76 10.30 1.62 8.65
C ALA A 76 9.96 2.94 7.95
N PHE A 77 10.25 4.07 8.62
CA PHE A 77 9.95 5.40 8.10
C PHE A 77 11.07 5.94 7.22
N LEU A 78 10.69 6.65 6.16
CA LEU A 78 11.59 7.23 5.16
C LEU A 78 11.27 8.72 4.96
N PRO A 79 12.28 9.59 4.74
CA PRO A 79 13.70 9.28 4.86
C PRO A 79 14.11 9.03 6.33
N VAL A 80 15.18 8.27 6.55
CA VAL A 80 15.62 7.84 7.90
C VAL A 80 16.21 8.99 8.71
N ASP A 81 16.69 10.02 8.03
CA ASP A 81 17.31 11.24 8.53
C ASP A 81 16.35 12.45 8.49
N ALA A 82 15.06 12.19 8.33
CA ALA A 82 14.05 13.23 8.28
C ALA A 82 14.10 14.13 9.54
N VAL A 83 14.11 15.44 9.31
CA VAL A 83 13.92 16.44 10.38
C VAL A 83 12.43 16.55 10.73
N ASP A 84 12.07 17.21 11.84
CA ASP A 84 10.70 17.20 12.38
C ASP A 84 9.64 17.74 11.41
N ASP A 85 10.01 18.68 10.53
CA ASP A 85 9.10 19.31 9.57
C ASP A 85 9.14 18.69 8.16
N GLU A 86 9.95 17.65 7.96
CA GLU A 86 10.06 17.01 6.65
C GLU A 86 8.96 15.95 6.43
N PRO A 87 8.32 15.89 5.25
CA PRO A 87 7.36 14.84 4.93
C PRO A 87 7.97 13.44 5.06
N ARG A 88 7.33 12.57 5.84
CA ARG A 88 7.75 11.17 6.00
C ARG A 88 6.75 10.22 5.37
N SER A 89 7.26 9.12 4.83
CA SER A 89 6.50 7.95 4.41
C SER A 89 7.01 6.72 5.18
N PHE A 90 6.46 5.55 4.90
CA PHE A 90 6.95 4.30 5.46
C PHE A 90 6.87 3.15 4.47
N ILE A 91 7.66 2.13 4.75
CA ILE A 91 7.61 0.81 4.12
C ILE A 91 7.41 -0.26 5.19
N TYR A 92 6.91 -1.42 4.79
CA TYR A 92 6.87 -2.59 5.66
C TYR A 92 8.05 -3.53 5.36
N LEU A 93 8.69 -4.03 6.42
CA LEU A 93 9.83 -4.93 6.34
C LEU A 93 9.58 -6.19 7.16
N SER A 94 10.01 -7.36 6.67
CA SER A 94 10.11 -8.56 7.49
C SER A 94 11.28 -8.42 8.48
N PRO A 95 11.29 -9.16 9.60
CA PRO A 95 12.35 -9.07 10.61
C PRO A 95 13.75 -9.31 10.07
N ASP A 96 13.87 -10.10 9.01
CA ASP A 96 15.13 -10.51 8.37
C ASP A 96 15.40 -9.78 7.04
N ALA A 97 14.58 -8.79 6.65
CA ALA A 97 14.64 -8.16 5.32
C ALA A 97 16.02 -7.56 4.97
N LEU A 98 16.80 -7.13 5.98
CA LEU A 98 18.12 -6.53 5.81
C LEU A 98 19.28 -7.47 6.19
N THR A 99 18.99 -8.64 6.74
CA THR A 99 20.00 -9.58 7.25
C THR A 99 20.03 -10.89 6.48
N ASN A 100 18.94 -11.25 5.79
CA ASN A 100 18.84 -12.46 5.00
C ASN A 100 19.65 -12.35 3.70
N PRO A 101 20.69 -13.17 3.48
CA PRO A 101 21.56 -13.06 2.31
C PRO A 101 20.99 -13.72 1.05
N ASN A 102 19.84 -14.40 1.13
CA ASN A 102 19.37 -15.27 0.06
C ASN A 102 18.50 -14.55 -0.98
N LYS A 103 17.31 -14.12 -0.56
CA LYS A 103 16.28 -13.58 -1.46
C LYS A 103 15.50 -12.48 -0.75
N LEU A 104 15.25 -11.41 -1.48
CA LEU A 104 14.39 -10.31 -1.05
C LEU A 104 13.24 -10.19 -2.05
N LEU A 105 12.01 -10.26 -1.56
CA LEU A 105 10.81 -9.94 -2.33
C LEU A 105 10.42 -8.49 -2.05
N VAL A 106 10.29 -7.69 -3.11
CA VAL A 106 9.82 -6.31 -3.00
C VAL A 106 8.48 -6.20 -3.69
N LEU A 107 7.43 -5.86 -2.92
CA LEU A 107 6.09 -5.62 -3.44
C LEU A 107 5.84 -4.12 -3.50
N ILE A 108 5.50 -3.62 -4.70
CA ILE A 108 5.27 -2.20 -4.94
C ILE A 108 3.82 -2.03 -5.38
N GLN A 109 3.07 -1.25 -4.61
CA GLN A 109 1.71 -0.83 -4.94
C GLN A 109 1.71 0.38 -5.87
N GLY A 110 0.63 0.53 -6.65
CA GLY A 110 0.41 1.71 -7.48
C GLY A 110 0.16 2.99 -6.68
N SER A 111 0.16 4.13 -7.37
CA SER A 111 -0.11 5.45 -6.80
C SER A 111 -1.61 5.72 -6.58
N GLY A 112 -1.94 6.73 -5.77
CA GLY A 112 -3.31 7.24 -5.60
C GLY A 112 -3.93 6.86 -4.25
N VAL A 113 -5.13 6.26 -4.27
CA VAL A 113 -5.86 5.87 -3.04
C VAL A 113 -5.44 4.51 -2.49
N VAL A 114 -4.58 3.78 -3.22
CA VAL A 114 -4.00 2.52 -2.76
C VAL A 114 -2.91 2.81 -1.74
N ARG A 115 -2.77 1.92 -0.76
CA ARG A 115 -1.87 2.04 0.39
C ARG A 115 -1.05 0.76 0.49
N ALA A 116 0.06 0.80 1.23
CA ALA A 116 0.92 -0.36 1.43
C ALA A 116 0.11 -1.60 1.83
N GLY A 117 0.45 -2.76 1.26
CA GLY A 117 -0.28 -4.00 1.50
C GLY A 117 -1.56 -4.21 0.69
N GLN A 118 -2.00 -3.25 -0.13
CA GLN A 118 -3.25 -3.35 -0.89
C GLN A 118 -3.00 -3.34 -2.40
N TRP A 119 -3.78 -4.13 -3.14
CA TRP A 119 -3.86 -4.06 -4.60
C TRP A 119 -5.02 -3.17 -5.05
N ALA A 120 -6.20 -3.39 -4.48
CA ALA A 120 -7.38 -2.62 -4.84
C ALA A 120 -8.43 -2.65 -3.73
N ARG A 121 -8.80 -1.47 -3.22
CA ARG A 121 -9.91 -1.28 -2.27
C ARG A 121 -11.21 -1.93 -2.75
N ARG A 122 -11.50 -1.82 -4.05
CA ARG A 122 -12.71 -2.40 -4.65
C ARG A 122 -12.75 -3.93 -4.53
N LEU A 123 -11.60 -4.59 -4.66
CA LEU A 123 -11.52 -6.04 -4.50
C LEU A 123 -11.70 -6.42 -3.03
N ILE A 124 -11.03 -5.74 -2.11
CA ILE A 124 -11.18 -5.97 -0.66
C ILE A 124 -12.65 -5.87 -0.21
N ILE A 125 -13.37 -4.86 -0.70
CA ILE A 125 -14.76 -4.60 -0.30
C ILE A 125 -15.74 -5.60 -0.92
N ASN A 126 -15.57 -5.97 -2.19
CA ASN A 126 -16.58 -6.71 -2.95
C ASN A 126 -16.27 -8.20 -3.13
N GLN A 127 -15.00 -8.61 -2.96
CA GLN A 127 -14.55 -9.99 -3.08
C GLN A 127 -14.03 -10.45 -1.71
N ASP A 128 -12.76 -10.20 -1.42
CA ASP A 128 -12.09 -10.64 -0.19
C ASP A 128 -10.71 -9.98 0.00
N LEU A 129 -10.11 -10.20 1.17
CA LEU A 129 -8.75 -9.77 1.50
C LEU A 129 -7.69 -10.40 0.57
N ASP A 130 -7.86 -11.65 0.14
CA ASP A 130 -6.82 -12.35 -0.60
C ASP A 130 -6.63 -11.76 -2.00
N SER A 131 -7.72 -11.52 -2.71
CA SER A 131 -7.73 -10.85 -4.03
C SER A 131 -7.35 -9.38 -3.93
N GLY A 132 -7.68 -8.72 -2.82
CA GLY A 132 -7.52 -7.28 -2.66
C GLY A 132 -6.22 -6.82 -2.02
N THR A 133 -5.42 -7.72 -1.44
CA THR A 133 -4.21 -7.39 -0.66
C THR A 133 -2.98 -8.16 -1.10
N GLN A 134 -1.83 -7.66 -0.64
CA GLN A 134 -0.52 -8.29 -0.81
C GLN A 134 -0.29 -9.45 0.17
N ILE A 135 -1.19 -9.65 1.14
CA ILE A 135 -1.02 -10.60 2.24
C ILE A 135 -0.76 -12.03 1.76
N PRO A 136 -1.50 -12.59 0.77
CA PRO A 136 -1.23 -13.95 0.31
C PRO A 136 0.19 -14.13 -0.25
N PHE A 137 0.71 -13.11 -0.96
CA PHE A 137 2.06 -13.13 -1.52
C PHE A 137 3.11 -13.06 -0.42
N ILE A 138 2.89 -12.21 0.58
CA ILE A 138 3.76 -12.08 1.75
C ILE A 138 3.77 -13.40 2.53
N THR A 139 2.60 -13.95 2.86
CA THR A 139 2.48 -15.23 3.59
C THR A 139 3.20 -16.34 2.84
N ARG A 140 2.98 -16.47 1.52
CA ARG A 140 3.66 -17.48 0.71
C ARG A 140 5.18 -17.29 0.65
N ALA A 141 5.67 -16.05 0.63
CA ALA A 141 7.11 -15.75 0.65
C ALA A 141 7.74 -16.12 1.99
N MET A 142 7.04 -15.84 3.10
CA MET A 142 7.49 -16.18 4.44
C MET A 142 7.49 -17.70 4.67
N GLU A 143 6.47 -18.43 4.21
CA GLU A 143 6.43 -19.90 4.23
C GLU A 143 7.48 -20.53 3.30
N GLY A 144 7.71 -19.90 2.15
CA GLY A 144 8.62 -20.35 1.10
C GLY A 144 10.11 -20.25 1.46
N SER A 145 10.45 -19.64 2.59
CA SER A 145 11.78 -19.76 3.20
C SER A 145 12.13 -21.21 3.60
N GLN A 146 11.15 -22.13 3.60
CA GLN A 146 11.35 -23.59 3.63
C GLN A 146 10.87 -24.35 2.38
N GLY A 147 10.35 -23.67 1.34
CA GLY A 147 9.78 -24.36 0.17
C GLY A 147 9.50 -23.46 -1.03
N LYS A 148 10.29 -23.62 -2.09
CA LYS A 148 10.06 -23.19 -3.50
C LYS A 148 8.82 -22.30 -3.73
N LEU A 149 9.02 -20.98 -3.77
CA LEU A 149 8.08 -20.06 -4.42
C LEU A 149 7.91 -20.49 -5.88
N ARG A 150 6.70 -20.93 -6.23
CA ARG A 150 6.29 -21.22 -7.61
C ARG A 150 5.91 -19.87 -8.22
N GLN A 151 6.62 -19.47 -9.26
CA GLN A 151 6.29 -18.30 -10.08
C GLN A 151 4.85 -18.44 -10.58
N GLU A 152 4.04 -17.45 -10.27
CA GLU A 152 2.88 -17.10 -11.09
C GLU A 152 3.02 -15.60 -11.36
N GLU A 153 2.99 -15.27 -12.64
CA GLU A 153 3.41 -13.99 -13.15
C GLU A 153 2.46 -12.88 -12.67
N ASP A 154 2.98 -11.95 -11.87
CA ASP A 154 2.72 -10.52 -12.04
C ASP A 154 3.76 -9.72 -11.23
N LEU A 155 4.64 -9.06 -12.00
CA LEU A 155 5.58 -7.98 -11.65
C LEU A 155 6.76 -8.31 -10.73
N THR A 156 7.80 -8.85 -11.38
CA THR A 156 9.20 -8.82 -10.93
C THR A 156 9.85 -7.53 -11.42
N PHE A 157 10.56 -6.78 -10.57
CA PHE A 157 11.57 -5.82 -11.06
C PHE A 157 12.94 -6.50 -11.07
N LEU A 158 13.50 -6.63 -12.29
CA LEU A 158 14.92 -6.88 -12.54
C LEU A 158 15.65 -5.52 -12.49
N LEU A 159 16.71 -5.42 -11.69
CA LEU A 159 17.71 -4.38 -11.90
C LEU A 159 18.53 -4.74 -13.14
N PRO A 160 18.83 -3.80 -14.07
CA PRO A 160 19.81 -4.07 -15.11
C PRO A 160 21.20 -4.20 -14.47
N ASP A 161 21.93 -5.16 -15.00
CA ASP A 161 23.28 -5.57 -14.63
C ASP A 161 24.28 -4.39 -14.58
N ALA A 162 25.17 -4.45 -13.59
CA ALA A 162 26.56 -3.95 -13.55
C ALA A 162 26.92 -3.16 -12.28
N THR A 163 27.55 -3.87 -11.33
CA THR A 163 28.44 -3.41 -10.24
C THR A 163 27.87 -2.52 -9.11
N PRO A 164 28.26 -2.76 -7.84
CA PRO A 164 27.71 -2.05 -6.70
C PRO A 164 28.34 -0.65 -6.57
N PRO A 165 27.57 0.45 -6.49
CA PRO A 165 28.15 1.71 -6.08
C PRO A 165 28.35 1.68 -4.56
N ARG A 166 29.63 1.62 -4.18
CA ARG A 166 30.14 2.09 -2.90
C ARG A 166 29.53 3.48 -2.63
N LEU A 167 28.70 3.62 -1.60
CA LEU A 167 28.27 4.94 -1.14
C LEU A 167 29.50 5.68 -0.59
N LEU A 168 30.06 6.57 -1.40
CA LEU A 168 31.01 7.58 -0.96
C LEU A 168 30.33 8.93 -1.19
N LEU A 169 29.73 9.50 -0.14
CA LEU A 169 29.38 10.91 -0.13
C LEU A 169 30.68 11.73 -0.22
N HIS A 170 30.88 12.44 -1.32
CA HIS A 170 31.84 13.55 -1.38
C HIS A 170 31.09 14.83 -1.72
N SER A 171 31.29 15.81 -0.83
CA SER A 171 30.86 17.20 -0.95
C SER A 171 31.32 17.81 -2.29
N ALA A 172 30.39 18.36 -3.05
CA ALA A 172 30.68 19.05 -4.30
C ALA A 172 31.15 20.49 -3.99
N ALA A 173 32.45 20.70 -3.95
CA ALA A 173 33.03 22.02 -4.15
C ALA A 173 33.22 22.26 -5.67
N THR A 174 32.49 23.25 -6.18
CA THR A 174 32.75 24.14 -7.33
C THR A 174 33.70 23.69 -8.44
N SER A 175 33.22 23.71 -9.68
CA SER A 175 34.06 23.80 -10.89
C SER A 175 33.57 24.89 -11.86
N PRO A 176 34.47 25.54 -12.65
CA PRO A 176 34.23 26.78 -13.39
C PRO A 176 33.59 26.55 -14.78
N PRO A 177 33.21 27.60 -15.54
CA PRO A 177 32.36 27.47 -16.71
C PRO A 177 33.10 26.93 -17.94
N ALA A 178 32.35 26.24 -18.82
CA ALA A 178 32.84 25.60 -20.03
C ALA A 178 33.13 26.60 -21.18
N PRO A 179 34.08 26.29 -22.10
CA PRO A 179 34.37 27.15 -23.25
C PRO A 179 33.39 26.95 -24.42
N ALA A 180 33.21 28.05 -25.18
CA ALA A 180 32.26 28.20 -26.28
C ALA A 180 32.55 27.29 -27.50
N ARG A 181 31.48 26.79 -28.13
CA ARG A 181 31.55 26.04 -29.41
C ARG A 181 31.43 27.00 -30.60
N HIS A 182 32.35 26.89 -31.57
CA HIS A 182 32.20 27.48 -32.90
C HIS A 182 31.24 26.65 -33.78
N PRO A 183 30.52 27.27 -34.74
CA PRO A 183 29.57 26.58 -35.61
C PRO A 183 30.28 25.90 -36.78
N LYS A 184 29.87 24.67 -37.11
CA LYS A 184 30.23 24.02 -38.38
C LYS A 184 29.14 24.34 -39.40
N HIS A 185 29.53 25.00 -40.49
CA HIS A 185 28.76 25.10 -41.72
C HIS A 185 28.57 23.72 -42.35
N PHE A 186 27.35 23.41 -42.77
CA PHE A 186 26.98 22.92 -44.10
C PHE A 186 25.49 23.19 -44.32
#